data_AF-A0A068N1G6-F1
#
_entry.id   AF-A0A068N1G6-F1
#
_cell.length_a   1.000
_cell.length_b   1.000
_cell.length_c   1.000
_cell.angle_alpha   90.00
_cell.angle_beta   90.00
_cell.angle_gamma   90.00
#
_symmetry.space_group_name_H-M   'P 1'
#
loop_
_entity.id
_entity.type
_entity.pdbx_description
1 polymer ?
#
loop_
_entity_poly.entity_id
_entity_poly.type
_entity_poly.pdbx_seq_one_letter_code
_entity_poly.pdbx_strand_id
1 'polypeptide(L)'
;MQLSYRGVKYDYNPPKIETEVLGLAGSYRGLDYRFRRTTAKNVIQPSVNLTYRGVCFNPARDLQPALYTAPVAKTMEATAVPSQISFQDRVRARLHSKTQAIKKRQQSLLLRLAEEIGLNSEQAINSAVRIQGKVLANFRSDYASQGVGMS
;
A
#
# COMPACT_ATOMS: atom_id res chain seq x y z
N MET A 1 -0.90 -3.92 -35.22
CA MET A 1 -2.15 -4.52 -34.71
C MET A 1 -3.00 -3.42 -34.10
N GLN A 2 -4.15 -3.10 -34.69
CA GLN A 2 -5.06 -2.06 -34.19
C GLN A 2 -6.09 -2.69 -33.25
N LEU A 3 -6.32 -2.09 -32.08
CA LEU A 3 -7.28 -2.60 -31.10
C LEU A 3 -8.71 -2.29 -31.56
N SER A 4 -9.59 -3.30 -31.53
CA SER A 4 -11.01 -3.16 -31.86
C SER A 4 -11.87 -3.74 -30.74
N TYR A 5 -12.89 -3.00 -30.29
CA TYR A 5 -13.90 -3.48 -29.33
C TYR A 5 -15.30 -3.22 -29.87
N ARG A 6 -16.17 -4.24 -29.83
CA ARG A 6 -17.56 -4.17 -30.31
C ARG A 6 -17.72 -3.55 -31.71
N GLY A 7 -16.83 -3.91 -32.64
CA GLY A 7 -16.87 -3.42 -34.02
C GLY A 7 -16.34 -1.99 -34.22
N VAL A 8 -15.99 -1.27 -33.16
CA VAL A 8 -15.35 0.05 -33.24
C VAL A 8 -13.84 -0.12 -33.21
N LYS A 9 -13.16 0.45 -34.21
CA LYS A 9 -11.70 0.52 -34.25
C LYS A 9 -11.24 1.70 -33.39
N TYR A 10 -10.32 1.45 -32.48
CA TYR A 10 -9.68 2.53 -31.74
C TYR A 10 -8.54 3.10 -32.57
N ASP A 11 -8.60 4.39 -32.82
CA ASP A 11 -7.45 5.16 -33.28
C ASP A 11 -6.75 5.75 -32.06
N TYR A 12 -5.97 4.92 -31.38
CA TYR A 12 -5.25 5.33 -30.19
C TYR A 12 -3.95 6.01 -30.58
N ASN A 13 -3.94 7.34 -30.52
CA ASN A 13 -2.74 8.15 -30.67
C ASN A 13 -2.25 8.61 -29.27
N PRO A 14 -1.38 7.83 -28.60
CA PRO A 14 -0.90 8.21 -27.28
C PRO A 14 -0.14 9.54 -27.35
N PRO A 15 -0.35 10.46 -26.38
CA PRO A 15 0.42 11.68 -26.32
C PRO A 15 1.90 11.36 -26.10
N LYS A 16 2.76 11.82 -27.01
CA LYS A 16 4.21 11.71 -26.88
C LYS A 16 4.69 12.80 -25.93
N ILE A 17 5.15 12.41 -24.75
CA ILE A 17 5.75 13.32 -23.77
C ILE A 17 7.26 13.27 -23.95
N GLU A 18 7.87 14.41 -24.25
CA GLU A 18 9.33 14.51 -24.32
C GLU A 18 9.93 14.38 -22.91
N THR A 19 10.84 13.42 -22.76
CA THR A 19 11.53 13.14 -21.50
C THR A 19 13.03 13.17 -21.69
N GLU A 20 13.72 13.85 -20.78
CA GLU A 20 15.18 13.82 -20.65
C GLU A 20 15.60 12.79 -19.61
N VAL A 21 16.68 12.06 -19.91
CA VAL A 21 17.27 11.11 -18.97
C VAL A 21 18.11 11.91 -17.97
N LEU A 22 17.74 11.86 -16.69
CA LEU A 22 18.66 12.34 -15.66
C LEU A 22 19.81 11.34 -15.57
N GLY A 23 21.05 11.83 -15.59
CA GLY A 23 22.26 11.00 -15.46
C GLY A 23 22.35 10.18 -14.16
N LEU A 24 21.34 10.23 -13.28
CA LEU A 24 21.16 9.26 -12.21
C LEU A 24 20.58 7.96 -12.78
N ALA A 25 21.38 6.90 -12.72
CA ALA A 25 20.96 5.52 -12.90
C ALA A 25 21.32 4.72 -11.65
N GLY A 26 20.48 3.75 -11.29
CA GLY A 26 20.77 2.78 -10.25
C GLY A 26 20.22 1.41 -10.65
N SER A 27 20.66 0.34 -10.00
CA SER A 27 20.16 -1.01 -10.29
C SER A 27 19.33 -1.50 -9.11
N TYR A 28 18.07 -1.88 -9.35
CA TYR A 28 17.20 -2.48 -8.34
C TYR A 28 16.97 -3.95 -8.69
N ARG A 29 17.43 -4.86 -7.82
CA ARG A 29 17.34 -6.32 -8.03
C ARG A 29 17.91 -6.80 -9.37
N GLY A 30 19.02 -6.20 -9.79
CA GLY A 30 19.69 -6.54 -11.06
C GLY A 30 19.03 -5.95 -12.31
N LEU A 31 17.95 -5.16 -12.17
CA LEU A 31 17.40 -4.38 -13.27
C LEU A 31 17.86 -2.92 -13.19
N ASP A 32 18.26 -2.39 -14.34
CA ASP A 32 18.63 -0.99 -14.48
C ASP A 32 17.41 -0.09 -14.39
N TYR A 33 17.47 0.84 -13.44
CA TYR A 33 16.47 1.85 -13.18
C TYR A 33 17.03 3.23 -13.55
N ARG A 34 16.44 3.86 -14.56
CA ARG A 34 16.85 5.19 -15.06
C ARG A 34 15.80 6.23 -14.69
N PHE A 35 16.23 7.29 -14.03
CA PHE A 35 15.35 8.41 -13.73
C PHE A 35 15.18 9.27 -14.99
N ARG A 36 13.93 9.60 -15.32
CA ARG A 36 13.60 10.50 -16.44
C ARG A 36 12.79 11.66 -15.91
N ARG A 37 13.03 12.86 -16.44
CA ARG A 37 12.21 14.05 -16.17
C ARG A 37 11.51 14.47 -17.45
N THR A 38 10.29 14.95 -17.31
CA THR A 38 9.53 15.52 -18.41
C THR A 38 10.04 16.93 -18.71
N THR A 39 10.33 17.22 -19.98
CA THR A 39 10.77 18.55 -20.45
C THR A 39 9.60 19.54 -20.56
N ALA A 40 8.36 19.03 -20.60
CA ALA A 40 7.16 19.84 -20.68
C ALA A 40 7.08 20.87 -19.54
N LYS A 41 6.78 22.13 -19.90
CA LYS A 41 6.53 23.21 -18.95
C LYS A 41 5.34 22.82 -18.06
N ASN A 42 5.49 23.00 -16.76
CA ASN A 42 4.38 22.80 -15.82
C ASN A 42 3.20 23.70 -16.25
N VAL A 43 2.07 23.09 -16.57
CA VAL A 43 0.83 23.82 -16.83
C VAL A 43 0.34 24.36 -15.50
N ILE A 44 0.38 25.69 -15.36
CA ILE A 44 -0.14 26.37 -14.16
C ILE A 44 -1.66 26.20 -14.16
N GLN A 45 -2.20 25.57 -13.12
CA GLN A 45 -3.65 25.43 -12.97
C GLN A 45 -4.27 26.80 -12.66
N PRO A 46 -5.38 27.18 -13.31
CA PRO A 46 -6.05 28.45 -13.03
C PRO A 46 -6.64 28.45 -11.60
N SER A 47 -6.67 29.60 -10.95
CA SER A 47 -7.25 29.77 -9.60
C SER A 47 -8.76 30.07 -9.60
N VAL A 48 -9.40 30.01 -10.77
CA VAL A 48 -10.81 30.35 -10.95
C VAL A 48 -11.71 29.25 -10.37
N ASN A 49 -12.72 29.64 -9.58
CA ASN A 49 -13.74 28.71 -9.09
C ASN A 49 -14.70 28.36 -10.24
N LEU A 50 -14.69 27.10 -10.66
CA LEU A 50 -15.60 26.55 -11.66
C LEU A 50 -16.86 26.04 -10.97
N THR A 51 -18.03 26.32 -11.53
CA THR A 51 -19.31 25.81 -10.98
C THR A 51 -19.95 24.84 -11.97
N TYR A 52 -20.18 23.59 -11.55
CA TYR A 52 -20.92 22.61 -12.33
C TYR A 52 -22.07 22.05 -11.50
N ARG A 53 -23.31 22.15 -12.00
CA ARG A 53 -24.53 21.64 -11.33
C ARG A 53 -24.68 22.11 -9.86
N GLY A 54 -24.30 23.36 -9.58
CA GLY A 54 -24.37 23.94 -8.23
C GLY A 54 -23.21 23.56 -7.30
N VAL A 55 -22.24 22.77 -7.76
CA VAL A 55 -21.02 22.43 -7.01
C VAL A 55 -19.86 23.30 -7.49
N CYS A 56 -19.20 23.98 -6.55
CA CYS A 56 -17.98 24.74 -6.80
C CYS A 56 -16.77 23.80 -6.78
N PHE A 57 -15.92 23.92 -7.79
CA PHE A 57 -14.68 23.17 -7.97
C PHE A 57 -13.55 24.17 -8.25
N ASN A 58 -12.45 24.08 -7.51
CA ASN A 58 -11.29 24.93 -7.75
C ASN A 58 -10.12 24.04 -8.18
N PRO A 59 -9.70 24.07 -9.46
CA PRO A 59 -8.65 23.18 -9.95
C PRO A 59 -7.29 23.45 -9.27
N ALA A 60 -7.02 24.67 -8.83
CA ALA A 60 -5.81 24.95 -8.07
C ALA A 60 -5.84 24.30 -6.68
N ARG A 61 -6.99 24.19 -6.02
CA ARG A 61 -7.11 23.56 -4.69
C ARG A 61 -7.28 22.04 -4.76
N ASP A 62 -8.11 21.57 -5.68
CA ASP A 62 -8.65 20.22 -5.65
C ASP A 62 -7.81 19.23 -6.46
N LEU A 63 -7.04 19.72 -7.45
CA LEU A 63 -6.14 18.89 -8.27
C LEU A 63 -4.68 18.96 -7.82
N GLN A 64 -4.36 19.73 -6.78
CA GLN A 64 -3.00 19.72 -6.23
C GLN A 64 -2.69 18.31 -5.73
N PRO A 65 -1.71 17.61 -6.33
CA PRO A 65 -1.24 16.36 -5.75
C PRO A 65 -0.72 16.70 -4.35
N ALA A 66 -1.11 15.92 -3.34
CA ALA A 66 -0.58 16.04 -2.00
C ALA A 66 0.94 15.83 -2.06
N LEU A 67 1.68 16.93 -2.24
CA LEU A 67 3.11 16.94 -2.12
C LEU A 67 3.41 16.48 -0.69
N TYR A 68 4.32 15.53 -0.56
CA TYR A 68 4.91 15.16 0.74
C TYR A 68 5.76 16.34 1.23
N THR A 69 5.13 17.46 1.56
CA THR A 69 5.76 18.55 2.30
C THR A 69 5.77 18.12 3.75
N ALA A 70 6.97 17.87 4.28
CA ALA A 70 7.20 17.94 5.71
C ALA A 70 6.58 19.24 6.25
N PRO A 71 5.79 19.20 7.33
CA PRO A 71 5.02 20.35 7.76
C PRO A 71 5.95 21.49 8.17
N VAL A 72 5.87 22.59 7.41
CA VAL A 72 6.36 23.90 7.85
C VAL A 72 5.54 24.30 9.07
N ALA A 73 6.26 24.63 10.14
CA ALA A 73 5.75 24.89 11.47
C ALA A 73 4.59 25.89 11.48
N LYS A 74 3.42 25.40 11.91
CA LYS A 74 2.34 26.24 12.43
C LYS A 74 2.52 26.29 13.94
N THR A 75 2.84 27.47 14.46
CA THR A 75 2.83 27.76 15.91
C THR A 75 1.42 27.54 16.43
N MET A 76 1.18 26.37 17.01
CA MET A 76 0.05 26.10 17.90
C MET A 76 0.55 25.19 19.02
N GLU A 77 0.06 25.51 20.21
CA GLU A 77 0.36 25.01 21.54
C GLU A 77 0.64 23.51 21.65
N ALA A 78 1.59 23.19 22.54
CA ALA A 78 2.06 21.87 22.88
C ALA A 78 0.91 20.95 23.32
N THR A 79 0.42 20.15 22.38
CA THR A 79 -0.28 18.90 22.68
C THR A 79 0.65 17.77 22.26
N ALA A 80 0.91 16.84 23.19
CA ALA A 80 1.92 15.81 23.10
C ALA A 80 2.02 15.14 21.71
N VAL A 81 3.17 15.33 21.06
CA VAL A 81 3.51 14.67 19.79
C VAL A 81 3.60 13.16 20.07
N PRO A 82 2.85 12.28 19.38
CA PRO A 82 3.11 10.85 19.46
C PRO A 82 4.53 10.62 18.95
N SER A 83 5.37 10.05 19.81
CA SER A 83 6.76 9.71 19.51
C SER A 83 6.86 9.09 18.13
N GLN A 84 7.76 9.63 17.30
CA GLN A 84 7.95 9.15 15.93
C GLN A 84 8.41 7.68 15.99
N ILE A 85 7.45 6.76 15.83
CA ILE A 85 7.68 5.32 15.83
C ILE A 85 8.77 5.03 14.80
N SER A 86 9.85 4.38 15.23
CA SER A 86 11.02 4.10 14.37
C SER A 86 10.59 3.33 13.14
N PHE A 87 11.30 3.51 12.02
CA PHE A 87 11.00 2.77 10.79
C PHE A 87 10.93 1.25 11.02
N GLN A 88 11.83 0.74 11.87
CA GLN A 88 11.86 -0.67 12.23
C GLN A 88 10.59 -1.11 12.98
N ASP A 89 10.09 -0.29 13.91
CA ASP A 89 8.87 -0.57 14.65
C ASP A 89 7.65 -0.58 13.72
N ARG A 90 7.61 0.28 12.69
CA ARG A 90 6.56 0.26 11.65
C ARG A 90 6.60 -1.03 10.83
N VAL A 91 7.80 -1.49 10.46
CA VAL A 91 7.97 -2.77 9.75
C VAL A 91 7.48 -3.92 10.63
N ARG A 92 7.89 -3.96 11.91
CA ARG A 92 7.43 -4.98 12.87
C ARG A 92 5.90 -4.97 12.99
N ALA A 93 5.28 -3.80 13.17
CA ALA A 93 3.81 -3.69 13.23
C ALA A 93 3.10 -4.21 11.97
N ARG A 94 3.67 -3.96 10.78
CA ARG A 94 3.12 -4.46 9.51
C ARG A 94 3.24 -5.98 9.38
N LEU A 95 4.34 -6.56 9.84
CA LEU A 95 4.52 -8.02 9.87
C LEU A 95 3.59 -8.69 10.89
N HIS A 96 3.43 -8.09 12.07
CA HIS A 96 2.47 -8.55 13.08
C HIS A 96 1.04 -8.51 12.54
N SER A 97 0.61 -7.42 11.91
CA SER A 97 -0.73 -7.35 11.33
C SER A 97 -0.96 -8.37 10.20
N LYS A 98 0.02 -8.57 9.31
CA LYS A 98 -0.06 -9.59 8.24
C LYS A 98 -0.23 -10.99 8.81
N THR A 99 0.54 -11.34 9.81
CA THR A 99 0.52 -12.68 10.41
C THR A 99 -0.75 -12.93 11.23
N GLN A 100 -1.25 -11.91 11.94
CA GLN A 100 -2.57 -11.96 12.57
C GLN A 100 -3.68 -12.17 11.55
N ALA A 101 -3.61 -11.53 10.38
CA ALA A 101 -4.59 -11.73 9.32
C ALA A 101 -4.59 -13.17 8.78
N ILE A 102 -3.40 -13.78 8.60
CA ILE A 102 -3.26 -15.18 8.18
C ILE A 102 -3.86 -16.11 9.25
N LYS A 103 -3.54 -15.88 10.53
CA LYS A 103 -4.08 -16.68 11.64
C LYS A 103 -5.61 -16.60 11.71
N LYS A 104 -6.18 -15.39 11.64
CA LYS A 104 -7.64 -15.18 11.63
C LYS A 104 -8.30 -15.90 10.47
N ARG A 105 -7.71 -15.83 9.26
CA ARG A 105 -8.21 -16.56 8.09
C ARG A 105 -8.20 -18.07 8.33
N GLN A 106 -7.09 -18.63 8.81
CA GLN A 106 -6.98 -20.06 9.11
C GLN A 106 -8.01 -20.51 10.16
N GLN A 107 -8.17 -19.74 11.23
CA GLN A 107 -9.19 -20.00 12.26
C GLN A 107 -10.60 -19.99 11.67
N SER A 108 -10.94 -19.01 10.83
CA SER A 108 -12.27 -18.96 10.20
C SER A 108 -12.56 -20.16 9.29
N LEU A 109 -11.55 -20.67 8.57
CA LEU A 109 -11.70 -21.86 7.73
C LEU A 109 -11.88 -23.12 8.57
N LEU A 110 -11.11 -23.25 9.66
CA LEU A 110 -11.25 -24.38 10.58
C LEU A 110 -12.60 -24.38 11.29
N LEU A 111 -13.13 -23.21 11.65
CA LEU A 111 -14.46 -23.09 12.24
C LEU A 111 -15.55 -23.55 11.25
N ARG A 112 -15.48 -23.13 9.99
CA ARG A 112 -16.42 -23.60 8.95
C ARG A 112 -16.36 -25.11 8.74
N LEU A 113 -15.15 -25.67 8.66
CA LEU A 113 -14.96 -27.11 8.53
C LEU A 113 -15.51 -27.85 9.76
N ALA A 114 -15.31 -27.32 10.96
CA ALA A 114 -15.85 -27.91 12.18
C ALA A 114 -17.39 -27.92 12.18
N GLU A 115 -18.02 -26.85 11.70
CA GLU A 115 -19.47 -26.78 11.49
C GLU A 115 -19.94 -27.85 10.48
N GLU A 116 -19.21 -28.06 9.37
CA GLU A 116 -19.52 -29.11 8.39
C GLU A 116 -19.45 -30.52 9.00
N ILE A 117 -18.55 -30.76 9.95
CA ILE A 117 -18.41 -32.04 10.66
C ILE A 117 -19.46 -32.18 11.79
N GLY A 118 -20.25 -31.14 12.07
CA GLY A 118 -21.25 -31.13 13.12
C GLY A 118 -20.68 -30.92 14.53
N LEU A 119 -19.47 -30.34 14.64
CA LEU A 119 -18.91 -29.92 15.91
C LEU A 119 -19.53 -28.59 16.35
N ASN A 120 -19.98 -28.52 17.60
CA ASN A 120 -20.47 -27.26 18.19
C ASN A 120 -19.36 -26.19 18.20
N SER A 121 -19.73 -24.92 18.02
CA SER A 121 -18.80 -23.79 17.93
C SER A 121 -17.82 -23.72 19.12
N GLU A 122 -18.27 -24.00 20.33
CA GLU A 122 -17.43 -24.06 21.54
C GLU A 122 -16.40 -25.20 21.50
N GLN A 123 -16.78 -26.36 20.98
CA GLN A 123 -15.88 -27.51 20.83
C GLN A 123 -14.86 -27.28 19.70
N ALA A 124 -15.25 -26.59 18.63
CA ALA A 124 -14.38 -26.19 17.53
C ALA A 124 -13.30 -25.19 17.96
N ILE A 125 -13.67 -24.20 18.79
CA ILE A 125 -12.72 -23.24 19.37
C ILE A 125 -11.71 -23.97 20.27
N ASN A 126 -12.19 -24.89 21.12
CA ASN A 126 -11.34 -25.65 22.05
C ASN A 126 -10.41 -26.65 21.33
N SER A 127 -10.87 -27.31 20.26
CA SER A 127 -10.04 -28.21 19.45
C SER A 127 -8.95 -27.45 18.69
N ALA A 128 -9.25 -26.26 18.16
CA ALA A 128 -8.30 -25.41 17.48
C ALA A 128 -7.14 -24.95 18.40
N VAL A 129 -7.43 -24.68 19.69
CA VAL A 129 -6.39 -24.36 20.68
C VAL A 129 -5.52 -25.58 21.01
N ARG A 130 -6.10 -26.79 21.05
CA ARG A 130 -5.38 -28.03 21.36
C ARG A 130 -4.49 -28.51 20.21
N ILE A 131 -4.92 -28.30 18.96
CA ILE A 131 -4.11 -28.58 17.76
C ILE A 131 -2.88 -27.65 17.69
N GLN A 132 -2.98 -26.42 18.23
CA GLN A 132 -1.87 -25.47 18.32
C GLN A 132 -0.81 -25.83 19.38
N GLY A 133 -1.03 -26.88 20.20
CA GLY A 133 0.00 -27.41 21.12
C GLY A 133 1.18 -28.07 20.40
N LYS A 134 0.99 -28.50 19.14
CA LYS A 134 2.09 -28.82 18.22
C LYS A 134 2.38 -27.58 17.39
N VAL A 135 2.97 -26.57 18.02
CA VAL A 135 3.58 -25.46 17.29
C VAL A 135 4.60 -26.10 16.35
N LEU A 136 4.39 -25.98 15.04
CA LEU A 136 5.43 -26.34 14.06
C LEU A 136 6.71 -25.65 14.50
N ALA A 137 7.80 -26.40 14.67
CA ALA A 137 9.07 -25.87 15.17
C ALA A 137 9.52 -24.60 14.41
N ASN A 138 9.06 -24.49 13.16
CA ASN A 138 9.38 -23.44 12.21
C ASN A 138 8.55 -22.15 12.41
N PHE A 139 7.41 -22.22 13.10
CA PHE A 139 6.52 -21.06 13.27
C PHE A 139 7.19 -19.95 14.10
N ARG A 140 8.04 -20.32 15.06
CA ARG A 140 8.83 -19.36 15.85
C ARG A 140 10.06 -18.87 15.09
N SER A 141 10.69 -19.70 14.25
CA SER A 141 11.86 -19.30 13.46
C SER A 141 11.50 -18.33 12.33
N ASP A 142 10.36 -18.50 11.67
CA ASP A 142 9.93 -17.62 10.57
C ASP A 142 9.52 -16.22 11.05
N TYR A 143 9.13 -16.12 12.32
CA TYR A 143 8.77 -14.86 12.97
C TYR A 143 9.98 -14.06 13.48
N ALA A 144 11.04 -14.73 13.90
CA ALA A 144 12.23 -14.10 14.47
C ALA A 144 13.33 -13.81 13.43
N SER A 145 13.47 -14.62 12.38
CA SER A 145 14.62 -14.58 11.47
C SER A 145 14.54 -13.57 10.31
N GLN A 146 13.40 -12.88 10.11
CA GLN A 146 13.37 -11.74 9.16
C GLN A 146 14.05 -10.48 9.70
N GLY A 147 14.58 -10.53 10.93
CA GLY A 147 15.58 -9.60 11.42
C GLY A 147 16.92 -10.31 11.60
N VAL A 148 17.97 -9.78 10.97
CA VAL A 148 19.38 -10.22 11.03
C VAL A 148 19.78 -11.28 10.00
N GLY A 149 19.89 -10.80 8.77
CA GLY A 149 20.81 -11.32 7.75
C GLY A 149 21.42 -10.11 7.03
N MET A 150 22.23 -9.32 7.74
CA MET A 150 23.09 -8.28 7.16
C MET A 150 24.54 -8.71 7.43
N SER A 151 25.18 -9.22 6.39
CA SER A 151 26.61 -9.10 6.13
C SER A 151 26.78 -8.12 4.97
#